data_AF-A0A7X6UBV7-F1
#
_entry.id   AF-A0A7X6UBV7-F1
#
_cell.length_a   1.000
_cell.length_b   1.000
_cell.length_c   1.000
_cell.angle_alpha   90.00
_cell.angle_beta   90.00
_cell.angle_gamma   90.00
#
_symmetry.space_group_name_H-M   'P 1'
#
loop_
_entity.id
_entity.type
_entity.pdbx_description
1 polymer ?
#
loop_
_entity_poly.entity_id
_entity_poly.type
_entity_poly.pdbx_seq_one_letter_code
_entity_poly.pdbx_strand_id
1 'polypeptide(L)'
;PEGVLRGEAGFWQHWWNQIDLAEASGNVPLTMDIVVADTGTFEGRHWITGFDPEIRDYVLRKRLLTGRAIVPPSAIGSPAEPLLELGVDAGFEVRVLSSDARFVIYGGTTAIVSASLGAPAASPAESPAAPGSSGERGRTAERSAEAVDLHRAVQGPAILAQLSSYFELLWQLAVPLHHVDSETRRVLSLLAHGLTDVQIADEMRISLRTVSRRIAEAMQTHGANSRFELGVKFALSRDEV
;
A
#
# COMPACT_ATOMS: atom_id res chain seq x y z
N PRO A 1 -17.19 13.38 -11.17
CA PRO A 1 -15.75 13.46 -11.52
C PRO A 1 -15.33 12.27 -12.39
N GLU A 2 -15.89 12.20 -13.59
CA GLU A 2 -15.57 11.17 -14.59
C GLU A 2 -14.43 11.71 -15.46
N GLY A 3 -13.20 11.27 -15.19
CA GLY A 3 -12.04 11.69 -15.95
C GLY A 3 -10.91 10.68 -15.81
N VAL A 4 -10.26 10.39 -16.93
CA VAL A 4 -8.97 9.67 -16.93
C VAL A 4 -7.93 10.64 -16.40
N LEU A 5 -7.44 10.37 -15.18
CA LEU A 5 -6.38 11.15 -14.58
C LEU A 5 -5.06 10.39 -14.77
N ARG A 6 -4.00 11.11 -15.14
CA ARG A 6 -2.71 10.53 -15.52
C ARG A 6 -1.74 10.59 -14.33
N GLY A 7 -0.94 9.54 -14.18
CA GLY A 7 0.12 9.45 -13.18
C GLY A 7 -0.40 9.36 -11.74
N GLU A 8 0.53 9.27 -10.79
CA GLU A 8 0.24 9.06 -9.36
C GLU A 8 -0.69 10.12 -8.77
N ALA A 9 -0.56 11.38 -9.20
CA ALA A 9 -1.47 12.46 -8.79
C ALA A 9 -2.94 12.19 -9.16
N GLY A 10 -3.18 11.45 -10.26
CA GLY A 10 -4.51 11.05 -10.68
C GLY A 10 -5.16 10.00 -9.79
N PHE A 11 -4.37 9.06 -9.25
CA PHE A 11 -4.84 8.10 -8.25
C PHE A 11 -5.24 8.83 -6.96
N TRP A 12 -4.38 9.72 -6.46
CA TRP A 12 -4.61 10.46 -5.22
C TRP A 12 -5.79 11.43 -5.30
N GLN A 13 -5.98 12.10 -6.44
CA GLN A 13 -7.14 12.95 -6.64
C GLN A 13 -8.44 12.14 -6.63
N HIS A 14 -8.47 10.96 -7.27
CA HIS A 14 -9.64 10.10 -7.21
C HIS A 14 -9.89 9.57 -5.80
N TRP A 15 -8.84 9.17 -5.07
CA TRP A 15 -8.92 8.76 -3.67
C TRP A 15 -9.54 9.87 -2.79
N TRP A 16 -9.03 11.10 -2.87
CA TRP A 16 -9.58 12.23 -2.11
C TRP A 16 -11.03 12.55 -2.51
N ASN A 17 -11.33 12.55 -3.81
CA ASN A 17 -12.69 12.76 -4.29
C ASN A 17 -13.68 11.74 -3.70
N GLN A 18 -13.28 10.48 -3.51
CA GLN A 18 -14.17 9.48 -2.90
C GLN A 18 -14.40 9.75 -1.42
N ILE A 19 -13.36 10.15 -0.67
CA ILE A 19 -13.49 10.49 0.76
C ILE A 19 -14.38 11.70 0.95
N ASP A 20 -14.16 12.76 0.17
CA ASP A 20 -14.95 13.99 0.23
C ASP A 20 -16.43 13.72 -0.11
N LEU A 21 -16.69 12.92 -1.15
CA LEU A 21 -18.04 12.47 -1.49
C LEU A 21 -18.68 11.63 -0.36
N ALA A 22 -17.93 10.74 0.27
CA ALA A 22 -18.41 9.91 1.37
C ALA A 22 -18.72 10.76 2.62
N GLU A 23 -17.85 11.72 2.97
CA GLU A 23 -18.06 12.64 4.09
C GLU A 23 -19.28 13.54 3.83
N ALA A 24 -19.40 14.13 2.64
CA ALA A 24 -20.55 14.94 2.25
C ALA A 24 -21.88 14.16 2.28
N SER A 25 -21.82 12.85 2.01
CA SER A 25 -22.99 11.96 2.05
C SER A 25 -23.25 11.33 3.43
N GLY A 26 -22.39 11.59 4.42
CA GLY A 26 -22.46 10.97 5.75
C GLY A 26 -22.15 9.47 5.76
N ASN A 27 -21.52 8.94 4.71
CA ASN A 27 -21.24 7.51 4.53
C ASN A 27 -19.77 7.18 4.88
N VAL A 28 -19.36 7.59 6.07
CA VAL A 28 -18.02 7.34 6.62
C VAL A 28 -18.12 6.41 7.85
N PRO A 29 -17.14 5.52 8.10
CA PRO A 29 -15.91 5.33 7.32
C PRO A 29 -16.18 4.69 5.95
N LEU A 30 -15.53 5.23 4.91
CA LEU A 30 -15.61 4.69 3.57
C LEU A 30 -14.78 3.40 3.49
N THR A 31 -15.43 2.29 3.13
CA THR A 31 -14.75 1.01 2.92
C THR A 31 -13.92 1.04 1.64
N MET A 32 -12.67 0.56 1.73
CA MET A 32 -11.71 0.49 0.64
C MET A 32 -11.08 -0.90 0.54
N ASP A 33 -11.26 -1.55 -0.60
CA ASP A 33 -10.57 -2.81 -0.94
C ASP A 33 -9.49 -2.51 -1.99
N ILE A 34 -8.22 -2.69 -1.64
CA ILE A 34 -7.08 -2.33 -2.50
C ILE A 34 -6.17 -3.53 -2.79
N VAL A 35 -5.77 -3.67 -4.05
CA VAL A 35 -4.71 -4.60 -4.48
C VAL A 35 -3.58 -3.80 -5.10
N VAL A 36 -2.38 -3.97 -4.56
CA VAL A 36 -1.17 -3.33 -5.07
C VAL A 36 -0.35 -4.35 -5.85
N ALA A 37 0.08 -3.95 -7.05
CA ALA A 37 0.86 -4.82 -7.92
C ALA A 37 2.32 -4.93 -7.46
N ASP A 38 2.94 -6.08 -7.73
CA ASP A 38 4.35 -6.38 -7.43
C ASP A 38 5.29 -5.89 -8.56
N THR A 39 5.20 -4.61 -8.90
CA THR A 39 5.99 -4.02 -10.01
C THR A 39 7.04 -3.03 -9.51
N GLY A 40 7.53 -3.18 -8.28
CA GLY A 40 8.43 -2.21 -7.66
C GLY A 40 7.75 -0.88 -7.29
N THR A 41 6.41 -0.81 -7.27
CA THR A 41 5.65 0.40 -6.86
C THR A 41 5.97 0.88 -5.44
N PHE A 42 6.53 0.01 -4.60
CA PHE A 42 6.97 0.33 -3.24
C PHE A 42 8.48 0.60 -3.12
N GLU A 43 9.26 0.31 -4.17
CA GLU A 43 10.72 0.49 -4.17
C GLU A 43 11.12 1.96 -4.46
N GLY A 44 10.24 2.72 -5.11
CA GLY A 44 10.38 4.16 -5.33
C GLY A 44 9.79 4.98 -4.19
N ARG A 45 10.58 5.86 -3.58
CA ARG A 45 10.21 6.78 -2.48
C ARG A 45 9.05 7.75 -2.79
N HIS A 46 7.80 7.30 -2.99
CA HIS A 46 6.74 8.23 -3.44
C HIS A 46 5.35 8.07 -2.82
N TRP A 47 5.05 7.04 -2.03
CA TRP A 47 3.71 6.93 -1.42
C TRP A 47 3.44 7.91 -0.26
N ILE A 48 4.45 8.21 0.58
CA ILE A 48 4.29 9.07 1.78
C ILE A 48 4.78 10.52 1.56
N THR A 49 5.81 10.73 0.73
CA THR A 49 6.35 12.07 0.45
C THR A 49 5.50 12.86 -0.54
N GLY A 50 4.68 12.18 -1.35
CA GLY A 50 3.68 12.81 -2.23
C GLY A 50 2.36 13.14 -1.52
N PHE A 51 2.22 12.79 -0.25
CA PHE A 51 1.00 12.95 0.52
C PHE A 51 1.07 14.23 1.36
N ASP A 52 0.08 15.11 1.27
CA ASP A 52 0.00 16.29 2.14
C ASP A 52 -0.17 15.83 3.61
N PRO A 53 0.78 16.13 4.52
CA PRO A 53 0.72 15.71 5.91
C PRO A 53 -0.57 16.14 6.62
N GLU A 54 -1.15 17.28 6.25
CA GLU A 54 -2.39 17.77 6.85
C GLU A 54 -3.59 16.90 6.49
N ILE A 55 -3.69 16.50 5.22
CA ILE A 55 -4.74 15.59 4.73
C ILE A 55 -4.60 14.23 5.42
N ARG A 56 -3.36 13.74 5.60
CA ARG A 56 -3.11 12.44 6.21
C ARG A 56 -3.59 12.45 7.65
N ASP A 57 -3.14 13.43 8.41
CA ASP A 57 -3.44 13.54 9.83
C ASP A 57 -4.93 13.78 10.05
N TYR A 58 -5.60 14.47 9.13
CA TYR A 58 -7.06 14.61 9.12
C TYR A 58 -7.79 13.27 8.93
N VAL A 59 -7.45 12.53 7.88
CA VAL A 59 -8.09 11.24 7.54
C VAL A 59 -7.88 10.20 8.65
N LEU A 60 -6.67 10.14 9.21
CA LEU A 60 -6.34 9.23 10.31
C LEU A 60 -7.08 9.60 11.60
N ARG A 61 -7.06 10.88 11.98
CA ARG A 61 -7.69 11.36 13.22
C ARG A 61 -9.20 11.15 13.19
N LYS A 62 -9.82 11.39 12.05
CA LYS A 62 -11.27 11.20 11.87
C LYS A 62 -11.66 9.77 11.51
N ARG A 63 -10.70 8.87 11.26
CA ARG A 63 -10.93 7.48 10.83
C ARG A 63 -11.90 7.41 9.64
N LEU A 64 -11.66 8.21 8.61
CA LEU A 64 -12.58 8.33 7.47
C LEU A 64 -12.55 7.12 6.53
N LEU A 65 -11.56 6.25 6.67
CA LEU A 65 -11.35 5.07 5.84
C LEU A 65 -11.18 3.81 6.69
N THR A 66 -11.63 2.70 6.15
CA THR A 66 -11.35 1.35 6.65
C THR A 66 -11.36 0.39 5.47
N GLY A 67 -10.89 -0.84 5.64
CA GLY A 67 -11.09 -1.87 4.62
C GLY A 67 -9.97 -2.89 4.60
N ARG A 68 -9.64 -3.36 3.39
CA ARG A 68 -8.76 -4.51 3.17
C ARG A 68 -7.70 -4.17 2.15
N ALA A 69 -6.47 -4.55 2.41
CA ALA A 69 -5.34 -4.32 1.52
C ALA A 69 -4.59 -5.61 1.23
N ILE A 70 -4.35 -5.88 -0.06
CA ILE A 70 -3.42 -6.90 -0.52
C ILE A 70 -2.17 -6.19 -1.04
N VAL A 71 -1.04 -6.47 -0.41
CA VAL A 71 0.26 -5.88 -0.74
C VAL A 71 1.25 -6.96 -1.17
N PRO A 72 2.19 -6.63 -2.07
CA PRO A 72 3.20 -7.59 -2.48
C PRO A 72 4.20 -7.84 -1.34
N PRO A 73 4.88 -9.01 -1.32
CA PRO A 73 5.94 -9.30 -0.36
C PRO A 73 7.06 -8.25 -0.37
N SER A 74 7.35 -7.66 -1.54
CA SER A 74 8.32 -6.59 -1.74
C SER A 74 8.03 -5.31 -0.96
N ALA A 75 6.80 -5.14 -0.43
CA ALA A 75 6.45 -4.01 0.42
C ALA A 75 6.98 -4.15 1.85
N ILE A 76 7.28 -5.36 2.32
CA ILE A 76 7.79 -5.65 3.67
C ILE A 76 9.29 -5.33 3.70
N GLY A 77 9.76 -4.56 4.69
CA GLY A 77 11.15 -4.07 4.73
C GLY A 77 11.44 -2.93 3.74
N SER A 78 10.45 -2.54 2.93
CA SER A 78 10.59 -1.41 2.00
C SER A 78 10.45 -0.07 2.74
N PRO A 79 10.89 1.05 2.12
CA PRO A 79 10.63 2.40 2.65
C PRO A 79 9.13 2.74 2.86
N ALA A 80 8.22 1.93 2.31
CA ALA A 80 6.78 2.10 2.48
C ALA A 80 6.18 1.28 3.64
N GLU A 81 6.96 0.48 4.36
CA GLU A 81 6.48 -0.30 5.52
C GLU A 81 5.77 0.58 6.58
N PRO A 82 6.23 1.81 6.92
CA PRO A 82 5.49 2.69 7.83
C PRO A 82 4.06 3.01 7.37
N LEU A 83 3.79 2.97 6.06
CA LEU A 83 2.44 3.15 5.52
C LEU A 83 1.56 1.92 5.77
N LEU A 84 2.13 0.72 5.67
CA LEU A 84 1.43 -0.51 5.99
C LEU A 84 1.02 -0.52 7.46
N GLU A 85 1.94 -0.11 8.34
CA GLU A 85 1.67 0.06 9.77
C GLU A 85 0.56 1.07 10.02
N LEU A 86 0.64 2.23 9.37
CA LEU A 86 -0.37 3.27 9.45
C LEU A 86 -1.75 2.80 8.99
N GLY A 87 -1.79 1.99 7.91
CA GLY A 87 -3.02 1.39 7.42
C GLY A 87 -3.65 0.46 8.45
N VAL A 88 -2.85 -0.41 9.08
CA VAL A 88 -3.32 -1.30 10.15
C VAL A 88 -3.85 -0.50 11.35
N ASP A 89 -3.12 0.53 11.78
CA ASP A 89 -3.53 1.42 12.88
C ASP A 89 -4.83 2.19 12.54
N ALA A 90 -5.03 2.52 11.26
CA ALA A 90 -6.26 3.13 10.75
C ALA A 90 -7.43 2.15 10.62
N GLY A 91 -7.22 0.86 10.86
CA GLY A 91 -8.26 -0.19 10.83
C GLY A 91 -8.36 -0.92 9.49
N PHE A 92 -7.27 -1.01 8.72
CA PHE A 92 -7.19 -1.90 7.56
C PHE A 92 -6.76 -3.32 7.97
N GLU A 93 -7.43 -4.33 7.42
CA GLU A 93 -6.89 -5.69 7.40
C GLU A 93 -5.91 -5.79 6.22
N VAL A 94 -4.65 -6.10 6.50
CA VAL A 94 -3.61 -6.19 5.47
C VAL A 94 -3.21 -7.64 5.27
N ARG A 95 -3.11 -8.09 4.01
CA ARG A 95 -2.62 -9.40 3.61
C ARG A 95 -1.54 -9.28 2.55
N VAL A 96 -0.71 -10.31 2.45
CA VAL A 96 0.45 -10.36 1.60
C VAL A 96 0.22 -11.38 0.49
N LEU A 97 0.36 -10.93 -0.76
CA LEU A 97 0.30 -11.78 -1.96
C LEU A 97 0.99 -11.05 -3.12
N SER A 98 1.87 -11.74 -3.84
CA SER A 98 2.43 -11.22 -5.09
C SER A 98 1.37 -11.33 -6.20
N SER A 99 1.15 -10.23 -6.93
CA SER A 99 0.12 -10.11 -7.97
C SER A 99 0.48 -9.00 -8.95
N ASP A 100 0.17 -9.18 -10.23
CA ASP A 100 0.27 -8.11 -11.23
C ASP A 100 -0.97 -7.19 -11.25
N ALA A 101 -1.98 -7.50 -10.44
CA ALA A 101 -3.22 -6.74 -10.41
C ALA A 101 -3.06 -5.40 -9.66
N ARG A 102 -3.57 -4.31 -10.24
CA ARG A 102 -3.62 -2.99 -9.61
C ARG A 102 -5.01 -2.38 -9.72
N PHE A 103 -5.75 -2.39 -8.63
CA PHE A 103 -7.05 -1.72 -8.54
C PHE A 103 -7.43 -1.43 -7.09
N VAL A 104 -8.37 -0.50 -6.92
CA VAL A 104 -9.02 -0.19 -5.64
C VAL A 104 -10.52 -0.06 -5.83
N ILE A 105 -11.31 -0.54 -4.88
CA ILE A 105 -12.77 -0.45 -4.86
C ILE A 105 -13.17 0.36 -3.62
N TYR A 106 -14.00 1.39 -3.82
CA TYR A 106 -14.56 2.24 -2.76
C TYR A 106 -16.04 1.98 -2.61
N GLY A 107 -16.47 1.61 -1.40
CA GLY A 107 -17.87 1.43 -1.03
C GLY A 107 -18.65 0.44 -1.90
N GLY A 108 -17.97 -0.38 -2.71
CA GLY A 108 -18.59 -1.24 -3.72
C GLY A 108 -19.20 -0.50 -4.93
N THR A 109 -19.06 0.82 -5.03
CA THR A 109 -19.75 1.66 -6.04
C THR A 109 -18.80 2.27 -7.08
N THR A 110 -17.53 2.43 -6.73
CA THR A 110 -16.52 3.00 -7.61
C THR A 110 -15.27 2.15 -7.53
N ALA A 111 -14.73 1.73 -8.67
CA ALA A 111 -13.40 1.15 -8.75
C ALA A 111 -12.47 2.07 -9.52
N ILE A 112 -11.22 2.18 -9.08
CA ILE A 112 -10.14 2.75 -9.86
C ILE A 112 -9.29 1.59 -10.35
N VAL A 113 -9.17 1.44 -11.66
CA VAL A 113 -8.28 0.46 -12.30
C VAL A 113 -7.11 1.19 -12.92
N SER A 114 -5.90 0.63 -12.79
CA SER A 114 -4.77 1.05 -13.59
C SER A 114 -4.74 0.23 -14.88
N ALA A 115 -4.65 0.90 -16.02
CA ALA A 115 -4.38 0.24 -17.28
C ALA A 115 -2.89 0.35 -17.60
N SER A 116 -2.11 -0.69 -17.29
CA SER A 116 -0.88 -0.96 -18.04
C SER A 116 -1.30 -1.46 -19.43
N LEU A 117 -1.74 -0.55 -20.30
CA LEU A 117 -2.07 -0.91 -21.67
C LEU A 117 -0.74 -1.12 -22.42
N GLY A 118 -0.33 -2.38 -22.55
CA GLY A 118 0.43 -2.79 -23.73
C GLY A 118 -0.43 -2.45 -24.95
N ALA A 119 -0.21 -1.28 -25.54
CA ALA A 119 -0.95 -0.85 -26.71
C ALA A 119 -0.52 -1.69 -27.93
N PRO A 120 -1.41 -2.38 -28.64
CA PRO A 120 -1.11 -2.80 -30.00
C PRO A 120 -0.96 -1.54 -30.85
N ALA A 121 0.14 -1.47 -31.61
CA ALA A 121 0.45 -0.37 -32.51
C ALA A 121 -0.68 -0.17 -33.52
N ALA A 122 -1.56 0.80 -33.29
CA ALA A 122 -2.43 1.33 -34.33
C ALA A 122 -1.56 2.20 -35.26
N SER A 123 -1.35 1.67 -36.47
CA SER A 123 -0.60 2.26 -37.59
C SER A 123 -1.22 3.58 -38.08
N PRO A 124 -0.43 4.49 -38.68
CA PRO A 124 -0.85 5.86 -38.99
C PRO A 124 -1.52 5.95 -40.38
N ALA A 125 -2.68 6.59 -40.45
CA ALA A 125 -3.29 7.02 -41.71
C ALA A 125 -3.44 8.55 -41.73
N GLU A 126 -2.54 9.12 -42.53
CA GLU A 126 -2.70 10.27 -43.44
C GLU A 126 -2.75 11.74 -42.94
N SER A 127 -1.66 12.41 -43.31
CA SER A 127 -1.24 13.83 -43.32
C SER A 127 -2.14 14.76 -44.17
N PRO A 128 -1.96 16.11 -44.16
CA PRO A 128 -0.86 16.73 -44.93
C PRO A 128 -0.10 17.90 -44.25
N ALA A 129 1.24 17.80 -44.31
CA ALA A 129 2.30 18.79 -44.66
C ALA A 129 2.13 20.31 -44.34
N ALA A 130 3.15 21.11 -43.95
CA ALA A 130 4.57 21.22 -44.38
C ALA A 130 5.38 22.17 -43.42
N PRO A 131 6.59 22.68 -43.75
CA PRO A 131 7.91 22.04 -43.66
C PRO A 131 8.95 22.84 -42.82
N GLY A 132 10.07 22.21 -42.41
CA GLY A 132 11.26 22.97 -41.97
C GLY A 132 12.32 22.21 -41.18
N SER A 133 13.41 21.83 -41.86
CA SER A 133 14.80 21.56 -41.40
C SER A 133 15.02 20.66 -40.17
N SER A 134 15.52 19.44 -40.36
CA SER A 134 16.96 19.08 -40.48
C SER A 134 17.75 19.28 -39.19
N GLY A 135 18.14 18.18 -38.55
CA GLY A 135 19.25 18.15 -37.60
C GLY A 135 19.16 17.04 -36.56
N GLU A 136 20.05 16.06 -36.69
CA GLU A 136 20.63 15.28 -35.58
C GLU A 136 19.92 14.00 -35.12
N ARG A 137 20.35 12.94 -35.84
CA ARG A 137 20.48 11.55 -35.39
C ARG A 137 21.19 11.47 -34.04
N GLY A 138 20.47 11.00 -33.03
CA GLY A 138 21.00 10.68 -31.70
C GLY A 138 19.92 10.35 -30.67
N ARG A 139 18.73 9.92 -31.09
CA ARG A 139 17.56 9.70 -30.23
C ARG A 139 16.80 8.44 -30.66
N THR A 140 17.31 7.26 -30.35
CA THR A 140 16.52 6.03 -30.60
C THR A 140 16.67 4.93 -29.56
N ALA A 141 17.28 5.19 -28.39
CA ALA A 141 17.45 4.16 -27.35
C ALA A 141 16.89 4.52 -25.96
N GLU A 142 16.40 5.74 -25.72
CA GLU A 142 15.91 6.19 -24.40
C GLU A 142 14.38 6.32 -24.30
N ARG A 143 13.63 5.80 -25.28
CA ARG A 143 12.18 5.97 -25.38
C ARG A 143 11.40 4.67 -25.16
N SER A 144 11.95 3.81 -24.30
CA SER A 144 11.39 2.50 -23.97
C SER A 144 10.94 2.50 -22.50
N ALA A 145 9.62 2.61 -22.31
CA ALA A 145 8.86 2.27 -21.11
C ALA A 145 8.81 3.27 -19.93
N GLU A 146 8.50 4.54 -20.20
CA GLU A 146 7.69 5.29 -19.22
C GLU A 146 6.22 4.92 -19.51
N ALA A 147 5.78 3.79 -18.96
CA ALA A 147 4.38 3.37 -19.04
C ALA A 147 3.56 4.43 -18.31
N VAL A 148 2.80 5.24 -19.06
CA VAL A 148 1.91 6.24 -18.47
C VAL A 148 0.89 5.48 -17.62
N ASP A 149 1.02 5.55 -16.29
CA ASP A 149 0.07 4.95 -15.35
C ASP A 149 -1.26 5.67 -15.51
N LEU A 150 -2.23 5.02 -16.17
CA LEU A 150 -3.55 5.59 -16.45
C LEU A 150 -4.54 5.04 -15.42
N HIS A 151 -5.06 5.91 -14.57
CA HIS A 151 -6.08 5.56 -13.59
C HIS A 151 -7.46 5.95 -14.11
N ARG A 152 -8.35 4.97 -14.22
CA ARG A 152 -9.73 5.18 -14.67
C ARG A 152 -10.72 4.79 -13.58
N ALA A 153 -11.58 5.74 -13.21
CA ALA A 153 -12.76 5.46 -12.41
C ALA A 153 -13.79 4.67 -13.25
N VAL A 154 -14.32 3.60 -12.67
CA VAL A 154 -15.32 2.71 -13.26
C VAL A 154 -16.45 2.51 -12.26
N GLN A 155 -17.68 2.71 -12.71
CA GLN A 155 -18.90 2.60 -11.88
C GLN A 155 -19.90 1.56 -12.42
N GLY A 156 -19.52 0.82 -13.47
CA GLY A 156 -20.39 -0.18 -14.09
C GLY A 156 -20.62 -1.39 -13.16
N PRO A 157 -21.87 -1.74 -12.81
CA PRO A 157 -22.16 -2.80 -11.84
C PRO A 157 -21.55 -4.17 -12.19
N ALA A 158 -21.53 -4.52 -13.47
CA ALA A 158 -20.93 -5.78 -13.93
C ALA A 158 -19.41 -5.83 -13.70
N ILE A 159 -18.71 -4.72 -13.98
CA ILE A 159 -17.25 -4.63 -13.78
C ILE A 159 -16.93 -4.61 -12.29
N LEU A 160 -17.71 -3.87 -11.49
CA LEU A 160 -17.56 -3.84 -10.03
C LEU A 160 -17.77 -5.23 -9.42
N ALA A 161 -18.78 -5.98 -9.86
CA ALA A 161 -19.00 -7.35 -9.41
C ALA A 161 -17.83 -8.28 -9.78
N GLN A 162 -17.27 -8.12 -10.97
CA GLN A 162 -16.12 -8.90 -11.42
C GLN A 162 -14.85 -8.57 -10.63
N LEU A 163 -14.55 -7.28 -10.42
CA LEU A 163 -13.40 -6.84 -9.62
C LEU A 163 -13.54 -7.24 -8.16
N SER A 164 -14.75 -7.15 -7.58
CA SER A 164 -15.00 -7.59 -6.21
C SER A 164 -14.80 -9.10 -6.08
N SER A 165 -15.30 -9.89 -7.02
CA SER A 165 -15.08 -11.35 -7.04
C SER A 165 -13.60 -11.70 -7.18
N TYR A 166 -12.86 -10.95 -8.02
CA TYR A 166 -11.43 -11.14 -8.18
C TYR A 166 -10.65 -10.76 -6.91
N PHE A 167 -11.04 -9.67 -6.25
CA PHE A 167 -10.50 -9.29 -4.95
C PHE A 167 -10.70 -10.41 -3.93
N GLU A 168 -11.90 -10.96 -3.79
CA GLU A 168 -12.18 -12.05 -2.83
C GLU A 168 -11.32 -13.29 -3.10
N LEU A 169 -11.09 -13.62 -4.37
CA LEU A 169 -10.20 -14.73 -4.74
C LEU A 169 -8.76 -14.46 -4.29
N LEU A 170 -8.23 -13.27 -4.59
CA LEU A 170 -6.89 -12.88 -4.14
C LEU A 170 -6.80 -12.85 -2.61
N TRP A 171 -7.85 -12.37 -1.95
CA TRP A 171 -7.92 -12.26 -0.50
C TRP A 171 -7.84 -13.61 0.21
N GLN A 172 -8.48 -14.64 -0.36
CA GLN A 172 -8.42 -16.01 0.14
C GLN A 172 -7.04 -16.65 -0.04
N LEU A 173 -6.31 -16.27 -1.09
CA LEU A 173 -4.95 -16.73 -1.36
C LEU A 173 -3.89 -15.98 -0.54
N ALA A 174 -4.17 -14.74 -0.17
CA ALA A 174 -3.25 -13.87 0.55
C ALA A 174 -3.11 -14.28 2.03
N VAL A 175 -1.90 -14.13 2.55
CA VAL A 175 -1.58 -14.45 3.95
C VAL A 175 -1.74 -13.21 4.82
N PRO A 176 -2.40 -13.26 5.99
CA PRO A 176 -2.43 -12.15 6.93
C PRO A 176 -1.06 -11.53 7.18
N LEU A 177 -0.94 -10.22 6.96
CA LEU A 177 0.24 -9.48 7.41
C LEU A 177 0.15 -9.45 8.94
N HIS A 178 1.02 -10.22 9.58
CA HIS A 178 1.10 -10.19 11.03
C HIS A 178 1.77 -8.88 11.46
N HIS A 179 0.96 -7.87 11.70
CA HIS A 179 1.41 -6.59 12.18
C HIS A 179 1.90 -6.72 13.62
N VAL A 180 3.20 -6.50 13.82
CA VAL A 180 3.73 -6.21 15.13
C VAL A 180 3.38 -4.75 15.41
N ASP A 181 2.41 -4.53 16.31
CA ASP A 181 2.01 -3.18 16.72
C ASP A 181 3.22 -2.37 17.22
N SER A 182 3.17 -1.04 17.09
CA SER A 182 4.30 -0.15 17.40
C SER A 182 4.86 -0.35 18.82
N GLU A 183 4.01 -0.66 19.80
CA GLU A 183 4.46 -0.98 21.16
C GLU A 183 5.16 -2.35 21.22
N THR A 184 4.61 -3.38 20.57
CA THR A 184 5.30 -4.68 20.48
C THR A 184 6.62 -4.53 19.71
N ARG A 185 6.69 -3.73 18.64
CA ARG A 185 7.92 -3.44 17.90
C ARG A 185 8.95 -2.75 18.81
N ARG A 186 8.50 -1.85 19.68
CA ARG A 186 9.36 -1.21 20.71
C ARG A 186 9.87 -2.25 21.72
N VAL A 187 9.01 -3.15 22.21
CA VAL A 187 9.40 -4.28 23.07
C VAL A 187 10.48 -5.13 22.39
N LEU A 188 10.25 -5.54 21.13
CA LEU A 188 11.21 -6.37 20.38
C LEU A 188 12.52 -5.63 20.09
N SER A 189 12.46 -4.33 19.83
CA SER A 189 13.66 -3.50 19.68
C SER A 189 14.47 -3.48 20.98
N LEU A 190 13.85 -3.22 22.13
CA LEU A 190 14.57 -3.20 23.42
C LEU A 190 15.10 -4.60 23.79
N LEU A 191 14.34 -5.65 23.48
CA LEU A 191 14.79 -7.04 23.63
C LEU A 191 16.01 -7.35 22.77
N ALA A 192 16.04 -6.89 21.51
CA ALA A 192 17.17 -7.05 20.61
C ALA A 192 18.42 -6.29 21.09
N HIS A 193 18.25 -5.19 21.85
CA HIS A 193 19.33 -4.48 22.53
C HIS A 193 19.77 -5.15 23.84
N GLY A 194 19.21 -6.32 24.19
CA GLY A 194 19.59 -7.11 25.35
C GLY A 194 18.93 -6.70 26.67
N LEU A 195 17.89 -5.85 26.64
CA LEU A 195 17.15 -5.51 27.85
C LEU A 195 16.31 -6.69 28.34
N THR A 196 16.20 -6.82 29.66
CA THR A 196 15.31 -7.78 30.33
C THR A 196 13.87 -7.29 30.34
N ASP A 197 12.89 -8.19 30.44
CA ASP A 197 11.46 -7.85 30.49
C ASP A 197 11.12 -6.81 31.58
N VAL A 198 11.83 -6.83 32.72
CA VAL A 198 11.66 -5.86 33.80
C VAL A 198 12.16 -4.47 33.37
N GLN A 199 13.34 -4.40 32.75
CA GLN A 199 13.87 -3.14 32.22
C GLN A 199 13.00 -2.59 31.09
N ILE A 200 12.44 -3.47 30.24
CA ILE A 200 11.50 -3.10 29.18
C ILE A 200 10.20 -2.55 29.78
N ALA A 201 9.66 -3.21 30.81
CA ALA A 201 8.45 -2.78 31.50
C ALA A 201 8.62 -1.37 32.11
N ASP A 202 9.78 -1.13 32.75
CA ASP A 202 10.12 0.17 33.33
C ASP A 202 10.29 1.26 32.24
N GLU A 203 11.04 0.97 31.18
CA GLU A 203 11.28 1.89 30.06
C GLU A 203 9.98 2.28 29.35
N MET A 204 9.08 1.31 29.15
CA MET A 204 7.81 1.51 28.45
C MET A 204 6.67 1.95 29.37
N ARG A 205 6.89 2.01 30.69
CA ARG A 205 5.87 2.32 31.72
C ARG A 205 4.62 1.44 31.62
N ILE A 206 4.81 0.15 31.35
CA ILE A 206 3.75 -0.86 31.28
C ILE A 206 4.05 -2.01 32.24
N SER A 207 3.05 -2.85 32.54
CA SER A 207 3.25 -3.99 33.44
C SER A 207 4.15 -5.06 32.82
N LEU A 208 4.92 -5.77 33.66
CA LEU A 208 5.69 -6.95 33.25
C LEU A 208 4.82 -8.00 32.54
N ARG A 209 3.58 -8.19 33.00
CA ARG A 209 2.59 -9.07 32.36
C ARG A 209 2.31 -8.65 30.91
N THR A 210 2.20 -7.35 30.65
CA THR A 210 1.97 -6.82 29.30
C THR A 210 3.17 -7.11 28.40
N VAL A 211 4.39 -6.91 28.90
CA VAL A 211 5.63 -7.25 28.17
C VAL A 211 5.69 -8.74 27.86
N SER A 212 5.50 -9.61 28.85
CA SER A 212 5.55 -11.06 28.65
C SER A 212 4.48 -11.57 27.67
N ARG A 213 3.26 -11.01 27.71
CA ARG A 213 2.20 -11.31 26.73
C ARG A 213 2.63 -10.94 25.31
N ARG A 214 3.13 -9.71 25.11
CA ARG A 214 3.58 -9.21 23.80
C ARG A 214 4.74 -10.03 23.24
N ILE A 215 5.70 -10.42 24.07
CA ILE A 215 6.82 -11.30 23.66
C ILE A 215 6.28 -12.68 23.25
N ALA A 216 5.37 -13.27 24.03
CA ALA A 216 4.82 -14.58 23.71
C ALA A 216 4.01 -14.59 22.39
N GLU A 217 3.23 -13.54 22.14
CA GLU A 217 2.51 -13.34 20.89
C GLU A 217 3.49 -13.17 19.72
N ALA A 218 4.52 -12.34 19.88
CA ALA A 218 5.56 -12.17 18.86
C ALA A 218 6.35 -13.46 18.58
N MET A 219 6.65 -14.27 19.60
CA MET A 219 7.30 -15.57 19.42
C MET A 219 6.47 -16.51 18.55
N GLN A 220 5.15 -16.58 18.77
CA GLN A 220 4.24 -17.37 17.93
C GLN A 220 4.22 -16.85 16.49
N THR A 221 4.10 -15.53 16.33
CA THR A 221 4.05 -14.87 15.02
C THR A 221 5.33 -15.07 14.20
N HIS A 222 6.50 -14.93 14.81
CA HIS A 222 7.80 -15.02 14.11
C HIS A 222 8.40 -16.44 14.14
N GLY A 223 7.62 -17.43 14.61
CA GLY A 223 8.08 -18.82 14.75
C GLY A 223 9.37 -18.94 15.56
N ALA A 224 9.53 -18.13 16.61
CA ALA A 224 10.70 -18.12 17.47
C ALA A 224 10.44 -19.01 18.71
N ASN A 225 11.38 -19.90 19.02
CA ASN A 225 11.26 -20.84 20.14
C ASN A 225 11.90 -20.30 21.42
N SER A 226 12.61 -19.17 21.34
CA SER A 226 13.13 -18.45 22.50
C SER A 226 13.09 -16.94 22.30
N ARG A 227 13.07 -16.18 23.40
CA ARG A 227 13.16 -14.71 23.37
C ARG A 227 14.46 -14.20 22.73
N PHE A 228 15.55 -14.95 22.90
CA PHE A 228 16.83 -14.64 22.26
C PHE A 228 16.74 -14.82 20.75
N GLU A 229 16.20 -15.95 20.29
CA GLU A 229 15.94 -16.20 18.87
C GLU A 229 15.02 -15.14 18.27
N LEU A 230 13.97 -14.73 18.99
CA LEU A 230 13.08 -13.66 18.58
C LEU A 230 13.81 -12.32 18.42
N GLY A 231 14.64 -11.95 19.39
CA GLY A 231 15.45 -10.72 19.34
C GLY A 231 16.45 -10.73 18.18
N VAL A 232 17.11 -11.86 17.94
CA VAL A 232 18.04 -12.04 16.79
C VAL A 232 17.29 -11.97 15.46
N LYS A 233 16.18 -12.70 15.30
CA LYS A 233 15.34 -12.65 14.09
C LYS A 233 14.87 -11.23 13.78
N PHE A 234 14.43 -10.50 14.81
CA PHE A 234 13.99 -9.12 14.67
C PHE A 234 15.14 -8.15 14.34
N ALA A 235 16.34 -8.36 14.89
CA ALA A 235 17.53 -7.56 14.54
C ALA A 235 17.96 -7.80 13.10
N LEU A 236 18.01 -9.06 12.65
CA LEU A 236 18.40 -9.42 11.29
C LEU A 236 17.43 -8.88 10.24
N SER A 237 16.11 -8.86 10.53
CA SER A 237 15.13 -8.23 9.63
C SER A 237 15.25 -6.71 9.52
N ARG A 238 16.04 -6.05 10.38
CA ARG A 238 16.29 -4.60 10.32
C ARG A 238 17.58 -4.24 9.57
N ASP A 239 18.51 -5.18 9.44
CA ASP A 239 19.84 -4.97 8.82
C ASP A 239 19.86 -5.32 7.32
N GLU A 240 18.79 -5.88 6.76
CA GLU A 240 18.62 -6.12 5.30
C GLU A 240 18.15 -4.89 4.51
N VAL A 241 18.28 -3.68 5.07
CA VAL A 241 17.86 -2.38 4.45
C VAL A 241 19.06 -1.58 3.94
#